data_AF-A0A8S0S5A4-F1
#
_entry.id   AF-A0A8S0S5A4-F1
#
_cell.length_a   1.000
_cell.length_b   1.000
_cell.length_c   1.000
_cell.angle_alpha   90.00
_cell.angle_beta   90.00
_cell.angle_gamma   90.00
#
_symmetry.space_group_name_H-M   'P 1'
#
loop_
_entity.id
_entity.type
_entity.pdbx_description
1 polymer ?
#
loop_
_entity_poly.entity_id
_entity_poly.type
_entity_poly.pdbx_seq_one_letter_code
_entity_poly.pdbx_strand_id
1 'polypeptide(L)'
;MEGMWIHRDIKPENLLVGAQGELKIADFGWSVHSFNRRRTPEMVESVKHDADVDIWSLGVLCYEFLYGVPPFEAKEHADTYRRCLSRTLHNVCLSTRFLSILGLCKMQIPLAYTE
;
A
#
# COMPACT_ATOMS: atom_id res chain seq x y z
N MET A 1 -19.95 16.05 -4.97
CA MET A 1 -18.51 16.01 -4.65
C MET A 1 -18.36 15.08 -3.47
N GLU A 2 -17.88 13.86 -3.70
CA GLU A 2 -17.68 12.86 -2.65
C GLU A 2 -16.39 13.17 -1.88
N GLY A 3 -16.46 13.14 -0.55
CA GLY A 3 -15.26 13.18 0.29
C GLY A 3 -14.50 11.87 0.17
N MET A 4 -13.18 11.93 0.22
CA MET A 4 -12.33 10.74 0.20
C MET A 4 -12.22 10.19 1.63
N TRP A 5 -12.51 8.90 1.77
CA TRP A 5 -12.21 8.10 2.95
C TRP A 5 -10.81 7.51 2.82
N ILE A 6 -10.07 7.50 3.91
CA ILE A 6 -8.73 6.93 4.00
C ILE A 6 -8.74 5.95 5.16
N HIS A 7 -8.27 4.72 4.94
CA HIS A 7 -8.35 3.65 5.92
C HIS A 7 -7.20 3.71 6.94
N ARG A 8 -5.97 3.94 6.46
CA ARG A 8 -4.70 4.04 7.23
C ARG A 8 -4.23 2.78 7.94
N ASP A 9 -4.94 1.67 7.78
CA ASP A 9 -4.61 0.37 8.39
C ASP A 9 -4.98 -0.79 7.44
N ILE A 10 -4.58 -0.68 6.17
CA ILE A 10 -4.79 -1.74 5.18
C ILE A 10 -3.73 -2.82 5.37
N LYS A 11 -4.18 -4.03 5.71
CA LYS A 11 -3.33 -5.21 6.01
C LYS A 11 -4.14 -6.50 5.86
N PRO A 12 -3.51 -7.69 5.76
CA PRO A 12 -4.24 -8.93 5.48
C PRO A 12 -5.33 -9.23 6.51
N GLU A 13 -5.11 -8.91 7.78
CA GLU A 13 -6.05 -9.18 8.88
C GLU A 13 -7.34 -8.36 8.77
N ASN A 14 -7.28 -7.21 8.08
CA ASN A 14 -8.40 -6.31 7.87
C ASN A 14 -9.11 -6.57 6.52
N LEU A 15 -8.70 -7.61 5.79
CA LEU A 15 -9.34 -8.06 4.56
C LEU A 15 -10.14 -9.33 4.81
N LEU A 16 -11.46 -9.21 4.73
CA LEU A 16 -12.40 -10.31 4.92
C LEU A 16 -12.83 -10.86 3.57
N VAL A 17 -12.95 -12.18 3.48
CA VAL A 17 -13.54 -12.86 2.32
C VAL A 17 -14.90 -13.40 2.74
N GLY A 18 -15.95 -12.95 2.07
CA GLY A 18 -17.30 -13.43 2.33
C GLY A 18 -17.60 -14.78 1.67
N ALA A 19 -18.79 -15.30 1.93
CA ALA A 19 -19.18 -16.65 1.52
C ALA A 19 -19.27 -16.83 0.00
N GLN A 20 -19.38 -15.74 -0.75
CA GLN A 20 -19.43 -15.73 -2.21
C GLN A 20 -18.08 -15.35 -2.84
N GLY A 21 -17.01 -15.28 -2.04
CA GLY A 21 -15.68 -14.88 -2.49
C GLY A 21 -15.53 -13.37 -2.65
N GLU A 22 -16.47 -12.57 -2.13
CA GLU A 22 -16.35 -11.12 -2.16
C GLU A 22 -15.32 -10.61 -1.14
N LEU A 23 -14.45 -9.71 -1.57
CA LEU A 23 -13.48 -9.05 -0.71
C LEU A 23 -14.15 -7.86 0.01
N LYS A 24 -14.03 -7.80 1.32
CA LYS A 24 -14.52 -6.70 2.16
C LYS A 24 -13.40 -6.18 3.05
N ILE A 25 -13.35 -4.87 3.22
CA ILE A 25 -12.43 -4.22 4.15
C ILE A 25 -13.13 -4.08 5.51
N ALA A 26 -12.41 -4.36 6.58
CA ALA A 26 -12.86 -4.26 7.96
C ALA A 26 -11.91 -3.39 8.80
N ASP A 27 -12.33 -3.10 10.03
CA ASP A 27 -11.61 -2.29 11.01
C ASP A 27 -11.30 -0.83 10.59
N PHE A 28 -12.36 -0.02 10.57
CA PHE A 28 -12.28 1.42 10.29
C PHE A 28 -11.84 2.26 11.51
N GLY A 29 -11.28 1.66 12.56
CA GLY A 29 -10.91 2.36 13.80
C GLY A 29 -9.86 3.47 13.59
N TRP A 30 -9.06 3.35 12.52
CA TRP A 30 -8.06 4.34 12.11
C TRP A 30 -8.50 5.20 10.94
N SER A 31 -9.71 5.03 10.41
CA SER A 31 -10.12 5.71 9.18
C SER A 31 -10.41 7.20 9.38
N VAL A 32 -10.16 8.01 8.35
CA VAL A 32 -10.44 9.45 8.32
C VAL A 32 -11.25 9.85 7.09
N HIS A 33 -12.13 10.83 7.27
CA HIS A 33 -12.90 11.42 6.18
C HIS A 33 -12.41 12.83 5.89
N SER A 34 -11.92 13.05 4.67
CA SER A 34 -11.24 14.29 4.29
C SER A 34 -12.17 15.52 4.17
N PHE A 35 -13.49 15.41 4.38
CA PHE A 35 -14.47 16.47 4.06
C PHE A 35 -14.62 17.60 5.11
N ASN A 36 -13.74 17.72 6.11
CA ASN A 36 -13.86 18.85 7.03
C ASN A 36 -13.57 20.18 6.30
N ARG A 37 -14.59 21.06 6.23
CA ARG A 37 -14.77 22.20 5.30
C ARG A 37 -13.76 23.37 5.45
N ARG A 38 -12.60 23.16 6.05
CA ARG A 38 -11.54 24.15 6.19
C ARG A 38 -10.18 23.48 6.00
N ARG A 39 -9.90 23.03 4.77
CA ARG A 39 -8.57 22.51 4.45
C ARG A 39 -7.62 23.68 4.27
N THR A 40 -6.68 23.83 5.20
CA THR A 40 -5.46 24.61 4.95
C THR A 40 -4.61 23.87 3.91
N PRO A 41 -3.67 24.54 3.21
CA PRO A 41 -2.75 23.87 2.29
C PRO A 41 -2.02 22.68 2.93
N GLU A 42 -1.60 22.82 4.18
CA GLU A 42 -1.02 21.74 4.99
C GLU A 42 -1.96 20.54 5.12
N MET A 43 -3.24 20.77 5.41
CA MET A 43 -4.23 19.69 5.54
C MET A 43 -4.51 18.99 4.21
N VAL A 44 -4.41 19.70 3.07
CA VAL A 44 -4.51 19.07 1.74
C VAL A 44 -3.31 18.15 1.50
N GLU A 45 -2.11 18.58 1.89
CA GLU A 45 -0.89 17.80 1.74
C GLU A 45 -0.90 16.56 2.64
N SER A 46 -1.33 16.70 3.91
CA SER A 46 -1.55 15.56 4.81
C SER A 46 -2.55 14.55 4.26
N VAL A 47 -3.67 15.00 3.69
CA VAL A 47 -4.67 14.11 3.08
C VAL A 47 -4.11 13.35 1.87
N LYS A 48 -3.26 14.00 1.05
CA LYS A 48 -2.57 13.31 -0.05
C LYS A 48 -1.59 12.27 0.48
N HIS A 49 -0.84 12.60 1.53
CA HIS A 49 0.11 11.68 2.15
C HIS A 49 -0.60 10.46 2.75
N ASP A 50 -1.69 10.69 3.50
CA ASP A 50 -2.48 9.63 4.10
C ASP A 50 -3.09 8.70 3.04
N ALA A 51 -3.57 9.24 1.91
CA ALA A 51 -4.06 8.42 0.81
C ALA A 51 -2.95 7.60 0.14
N ASP A 52 -1.74 8.17 0.00
CA ASP A 52 -0.58 7.46 -0.50
C ASP A 52 -0.18 6.28 0.42
N VAL A 53 -0.48 6.35 1.72
CA VAL A 53 -0.25 5.23 2.68
C VAL A 53 -1.12 4.02 2.33
N ASP A 54 -2.40 4.21 2.03
CA ASP A 54 -3.28 3.11 1.63
C ASP A 54 -2.84 2.49 0.30
N ILE A 55 -2.41 3.32 -0.66
CA ILE A 55 -1.90 2.87 -1.96
C ILE A 55 -0.60 2.08 -1.81
N TRP A 56 0.30 2.53 -0.94
CA TRP A 56 1.53 1.79 -0.64
C TRP A 56 1.21 0.43 0.02
N SER A 57 0.33 0.43 1.01
CA SER A 57 -0.10 -0.78 1.72
C SER A 57 -0.73 -1.80 0.78
N LEU A 58 -1.53 -1.35 -0.20
CA LEU A 58 -2.06 -2.22 -1.25
C LEU A 58 -0.95 -2.86 -2.09
N GLY A 59 0.11 -2.13 -2.42
CA GLY A 59 1.26 -2.68 -3.14
C GLY A 59 2.01 -3.76 -2.34
N VAL A 60 2.16 -3.56 -1.02
CA VAL A 60 2.74 -4.56 -0.11
C VAL A 60 1.90 -5.84 -0.15
N LEU A 61 0.58 -5.70 -0.01
CA LEU A 61 -0.37 -6.83 -0.06
C LEU A 61 -0.37 -7.56 -1.40
N CYS A 62 -0.37 -6.82 -2.52
CA CYS A 62 -0.31 -7.42 -3.85
C CYS A 62 0.96 -8.27 -4.02
N TYR A 63 2.10 -7.77 -3.54
CA TYR A 63 3.33 -8.57 -3.54
C TYR A 63 3.17 -9.81 -2.66
N GLU A 64 2.71 -9.65 -1.43
CA GLU A 64 2.58 -10.73 -0.46
C GLU A 64 1.63 -11.82 -0.93
N PHE A 65 0.51 -11.47 -1.58
CA PHE A 65 -0.40 -12.46 -2.16
C PHE A 65 0.22 -13.29 -3.29
N LEU A 66 1.20 -12.75 -4.01
CA LEU A 66 1.90 -13.51 -5.06
C LEU A 66 3.04 -14.37 -4.52
N TYR A 67 3.80 -13.86 -3.54
CA TYR A 67 5.02 -14.50 -3.06
C TYR A 67 4.85 -15.25 -1.73
N GLY A 68 3.74 -15.05 -1.05
CA GLY A 68 3.46 -15.61 0.28
C GLY A 68 4.25 -14.97 1.42
N VAL A 69 5.06 -13.95 1.15
CA VAL A 69 5.89 -13.24 2.13
C VAL A 69 5.92 -11.74 1.84
N PRO A 70 6.14 -10.87 2.85
CA PRO A 70 6.21 -9.42 2.63
C PRO A 70 7.47 -9.05 1.82
N PRO A 71 7.40 -8.01 0.95
CA PRO A 71 8.49 -7.63 0.07
C PRO A 71 9.76 -7.13 0.77
N PHE A 72 9.64 -6.62 1.99
CA PHE A 72 10.71 -5.93 2.70
C PHE A 72 11.11 -6.61 4.01
N GLU A 73 10.54 -7.78 4.31
CA GLU A 73 10.87 -8.51 5.53
C GLU A 73 12.36 -8.85 5.58
N ALA A 74 12.95 -8.74 6.76
CA ALA A 74 14.35 -9.02 7.04
C ALA A 74 14.45 -9.62 8.44
N LYS A 75 15.61 -10.19 8.78
CA LYS A 75 15.82 -10.79 10.11
C LYS A 75 15.72 -9.77 11.24
N GLU A 76 16.25 -8.58 11.00
CA GLU A 76 16.28 -7.49 11.98
C GLU A 76 15.28 -6.39 11.59
N HIS A 77 14.51 -5.89 12.56
CA HIS A 77 13.52 -4.84 12.32
C HIS A 77 14.13 -3.56 11.70
N ALA A 78 15.35 -3.20 12.09
CA ALA A 78 16.07 -2.05 11.53
C ALA A 78 16.33 -2.21 10.02
N ASP A 79 16.57 -3.45 9.57
CA ASP A 79 16.80 -3.74 8.16
C ASP A 79 15.50 -3.75 7.38
N THR A 80 14.41 -4.28 7.94
CA THR A 80 13.06 -4.16 7.35
C THR A 80 12.67 -2.71 7.18
N TYR A 81 12.86 -1.88 8.21
CA TYR A 81 12.58 -0.46 8.14
C TYR A 81 13.41 0.23 7.05
N ARG A 82 14.71 -0.08 6.95
CA ARG A 82 15.58 0.44 5.90
C ARG A 82 15.11 0.03 4.50
N ARG A 83 14.67 -1.22 4.33
CA ARG A 83 14.13 -1.72 3.05
C ARG A 83 12.82 -1.02 2.68
N CYS A 84 11.90 -0.85 3.63
CA CYS A 84 10.66 -0.09 3.44
C CYS A 84 10.94 1.36 3.00
N LEU A 85 11.90 2.03 3.63
CA LEU A 85 12.30 3.39 3.23
C LEU A 85 12.90 3.44 1.82
N SER A 86 13.71 2.45 1.44
CA SER A 86 14.29 2.37 0.09
C SER A 86 13.26 2.07 -1.00
N ARG A 87 12.12 1.47 -0.62
CA ARG A 87 11.04 0.98 -1.50
C ARG A 87 11.50 0.00 -2.59
N THR A 88 12.74 -0.47 -2.54
CA THR A 88 13.35 -1.25 -3.62
C THR A 88 13.01 -2.72 -3.47
N LEU A 89 12.32 -3.27 -4.47
CA LEU A 89 12.05 -4.70 -4.54
C LEU A 89 13.31 -5.43 -5.00
N HIS A 90 13.59 -6.58 -4.38
CA HIS A 90 14.71 -7.44 -4.76
C HIS A 90 14.21 -8.78 -5.28
N ASN A 91 14.90 -9.35 -6.28
CA ASN A 91 14.66 -10.70 -6.81
C ASN A 91 13.21 -10.99 -7.23
N VAL A 92 12.58 -10.06 -7.94
CA VAL A 92 11.21 -10.25 -8.45
C VAL A 92 11.23 -10.85 -9.85
N CYS A 93 10.44 -11.91 -10.08
CA CYS A 93 10.15 -12.43 -11.40
C CYS A 93 8.65 -12.25 -11.66
N LEU A 94 8.28 -11.08 -12.18
CA LEU A 94 6.88 -10.69 -12.40
C LEU A 94 6.67 -10.25 -13.84
N SER A 95 5.45 -10.40 -14.34
CA SER A 95 5.06 -9.84 -15.63
C SER A 95 5.21 -8.30 -15.60
N THR A 96 5.51 -7.70 -16.75
CA THR A 96 5.60 -6.23 -16.92
C THR A 96 4.33 -5.52 -16.48
N ARG A 97 3.16 -6.14 -16.67
CA ARG A 97 1.87 -5.63 -16.18
C ARG A 97 1.82 -5.55 -14.66
N PHE A 98 2.29 -6.58 -13.97
CA PHE A 98 2.27 -6.61 -12.52
C PHE A 98 3.32 -5.67 -11.92
N LEU A 99 4.50 -5.59 -12.54
CA LEU A 99 5.50 -4.58 -12.19
C LEU A 99 4.92 -3.17 -12.32
N SER A 100 4.18 -2.88 -13.39
CA SER A 100 3.50 -1.59 -13.56
C SER A 100 2.52 -1.29 -12.43
N ILE A 101 1.75 -2.29 -11.96
CA ILE A 101 0.84 -2.15 -10.81
C ILE A 101 1.63 -1.80 -9.55
N LEU A 102 2.73 -2.52 -9.26
CA LEU A 102 3.56 -2.23 -8.10
C LEU A 102 4.18 -0.83 -8.16
N GLY A 103 4.56 -0.36 -9.36
CA GLY A 103 5.04 1.01 -9.58
C GLY A 103 3.98 2.07 -9.27
N LEU A 104 2.71 1.83 -9.65
CA LEU A 104 1.59 2.70 -9.26
C LEU A 104 1.38 2.72 -7.73
N CYS A 105 1.65 1.60 -7.07
CA CYS A 105 1.67 1.48 -5.61
C CYS A 105 2.94 2.04 -4.95
N LYS A 106 3.71 2.89 -5.66
CA LYS A 106 4.91 3.58 -5.17
C LYS A 106 6.09 2.65 -4.83
N MET A 107 6.08 1.40 -5.29
CA MET A 107 7.23 0.51 -5.16
C MET A 107 8.31 0.87 -6.18
N GLN A 108 9.57 0.86 -5.75
CA GLN A 108 10.72 1.07 -6.64
C GLN A 108 11.08 -0.26 -7.31
N ILE A 109 10.94 -0.28 -8.63
CA ILE A 109 11.29 -1.43 -9.48
C ILE A 109 12.73 -1.26 -9.95
N PRO A 110 13.63 -2.24 -9.74
CA PRO A 110 14.99 -2.15 -10.27
C PRO A 110 14.99 -2.05 -11.81
N LEU A 111 15.94 -1.27 -12.34
CA LEU A 111 16.10 -1.04 -13.79
C LEU A 111 16.28 -2.33 -14.60
N ALA A 112 16.76 -3.41 -13.97
CA ALA A 112 16.89 -4.72 -14.59
C ALA A 112 15.55 -5.36 -15.01
N TYR A 113 14.41 -4.77 -14.63
CA TYR A 113 13.07 -5.26 -14.93
C TYR A 113 12.24 -4.29 -15.78
N THR A 114 12.85 -3.21 -16.26
CA THR A 114 12.20 -2.22 -17.14
C THR A 114 12.76 -2.38 -18.55
N GLU A 115 12.24 -3.34 -19.30
CA GLU A 115 12.42 -3.48 -20.76
C GLU A 115 11.06 -3.40 -21.48
#